data_AF-A0A0N5CD43-F1
#
_entry.id   AF-A0A0N5CD43-F1
#
_cell.length_a   1.000
_cell.length_b   1.000
_cell.length_c   1.000
_cell.angle_alpha   90.00
_cell.angle_beta   90.00
_cell.angle_gamma   90.00
#
_symmetry.space_group_name_H-M   'P 1'
#
loop_
_entity.id
_entity.type
_entity.pdbx_description
1 polymer ?
#
loop_
_entity_poly.entity_id
_entity_poly.type
_entity_poly.pdbx_seq_one_letter_code
_entity_poly.pdbx_strand_id
1 'polypeptide(L)'
;MKTTLLSILLFTTIYLTYGMPQDVKNLLNIDGMKCPICEMLVKQSELWLGKEGEERESTVIALCEKELSSLGVYGKMICDAFVKDELDNIIQHMENGDDEAKDAKKVCTKAGLCKSS
;
A
#
# COMPACT_ATOMS: atom_id res chain seq x y z
N MET A 1 33.11 -15.27 13.79
CA MET A 1 31.67 -15.51 14.01
C MET A 1 31.11 -14.49 14.98
N LYS A 2 30.82 -13.26 14.54
CA LYS A 2 30.19 -12.21 15.39
C LYS A 2 29.20 -11.33 14.60
N THR A 3 29.27 -11.36 13.28
CA THR A 3 28.43 -10.57 12.37
C THR A 3 27.05 -11.19 12.12
N THR A 4 26.88 -12.51 12.31
CA THR A 4 25.61 -13.20 12.03
C THR A 4 24.52 -12.91 13.09
N LEU A 5 24.89 -12.64 14.34
CA LEU A 5 23.94 -12.35 15.42
C LEU A 5 23.35 -10.93 15.33
N LEU A 6 24.09 -9.97 14.77
CA LEU A 6 23.63 -8.58 14.65
C LEU A 6 22.53 -8.42 13.59
N SER A 7 22.64 -9.14 12.47
CA SER A 7 21.62 -9.10 11.41
C SER A 7 20.31 -9.73 11.85
N ILE A 8 20.34 -10.85 12.58
CA ILE A 8 19.11 -11.54 13.03
C ILE A 8 18.30 -10.65 14.00
N LEU A 9 18.98 -9.92 14.90
CA LEU A 9 18.32 -9.01 15.84
C LEU A 9 17.63 -7.84 15.12
N LEU A 10 18.26 -7.25 14.10
CA LEU A 10 17.66 -6.16 13.30
C LEU A 10 16.41 -6.60 12.54
N PHE A 11 16.45 -7.79 11.93
CA PHE A 11 15.27 -8.34 11.25
C PHE A 11 14.13 -8.56 12.24
N THR A 12 14.38 -9.14 13.42
CA THR A 12 13.31 -9.38 14.41
C THR A 12 12.69 -8.10 14.99
N THR A 13 13.46 -7.02 15.16
CA THR A 13 12.91 -5.76 15.66
C THR A 13 12.04 -5.05 14.62
N ILE A 14 12.35 -5.17 13.33
CA ILE A 14 11.54 -4.61 12.23
C ILE A 14 10.21 -5.37 12.10
N TYR A 15 10.21 -6.69 12.27
CA TYR A 15 8.98 -7.47 12.20
C TYR A 15 8.02 -7.22 13.37
N LEU A 16 8.53 -6.96 14.58
CA LEU A 16 7.71 -6.87 15.79
C LEU A 16 7.01 -5.51 15.98
N THR A 17 7.43 -4.44 15.30
CA THR A 17 6.80 -3.11 15.48
C THR A 17 5.78 -2.73 14.41
N TYR A 18 5.56 -3.57 13.38
CA TYR A 18 4.78 -3.17 12.20
C TYR A 18 3.69 -4.16 11.76
N GLY A 19 3.30 -5.12 12.59
CA GLY A 19 2.08 -5.90 12.33
C GLY A 19 0.87 -5.14 12.83
N MET A 20 0.05 -4.57 11.94
CA MET A 20 -1.25 -4.00 12.36
C MET A 20 -2.08 -5.10 13.05
N PRO A 21 -2.66 -4.86 14.23
CA PRO A 21 -3.49 -5.84 14.92
C PRO A 21 -4.67 -6.25 14.01
N GLN A 22 -4.92 -7.56 13.92
CA GLN A 22 -6.01 -8.12 13.10
C GLN A 22 -7.37 -7.49 13.44
N ASP A 23 -7.51 -7.06 14.69
CA ASP A 23 -8.65 -6.36 15.29
C ASP A 23 -8.96 -5.03 14.59
N VAL A 24 -7.93 -4.28 14.18
CA VAL A 24 -8.09 -2.99 13.46
C VAL A 24 -8.60 -3.22 12.03
N LYS A 25 -8.14 -4.30 11.37
CA LYS A 25 -8.61 -4.68 10.02
C LYS A 25 -10.11 -4.96 10.00
N ASN A 26 -10.59 -5.65 11.05
CA ASN A 26 -12.00 -6.01 11.21
C ASN A 26 -12.87 -4.81 11.62
N LEU A 27 -12.33 -3.86 12.40
CA LEU A 27 -13.07 -2.69 12.88
C LEU A 27 -13.36 -1.65 11.81
N LEU A 28 -12.51 -1.53 10.78
CA LEU A 28 -12.57 -0.44 9.81
C LEU A 28 -13.15 -0.83 8.44
N ASN A 29 -13.61 -2.06 8.22
CA ASN A 29 -14.04 -2.57 6.91
C ASN A 29 -13.05 -2.19 5.79
N ILE A 30 -11.76 -2.46 6.06
CA ILE A 30 -10.67 -2.10 5.15
C ILE A 30 -10.88 -2.73 3.77
N ASP A 31 -11.47 -3.93 3.71
CA ASP A 31 -11.78 -4.63 2.47
C ASP A 31 -12.69 -3.83 1.53
N GLY A 32 -13.64 -3.06 2.07
CA GLY A 32 -14.48 -2.17 1.27
C GLY A 32 -13.74 -0.96 0.70
N MET A 33 -12.61 -0.58 1.31
CA MET A 33 -11.79 0.57 0.90
C MET A 33 -10.60 0.18 0.02
N LYS A 34 -10.22 -1.11 -0.04
CA LYS A 34 -9.07 -1.55 -0.84
C LYS A 34 -9.18 -1.19 -2.32
N CYS A 35 -10.34 -1.44 -2.93
CA CYS A 35 -10.57 -1.12 -4.35
C CYS A 35 -10.48 0.40 -4.64
N PRO A 36 -11.23 1.29 -3.95
CA PRO A 36 -11.15 2.73 -4.23
C PRO A 36 -9.77 3.33 -3.94
N ILE A 37 -9.07 2.88 -2.87
CA ILE A 37 -7.70 3.33 -2.59
C ILE A 37 -6.77 2.90 -3.71
N CYS A 38 -6.82 1.63 -4.14
CA CYS A 38 -6.01 1.15 -5.26
C CYS A 38 -6.24 1.98 -6.52
N GLU A 39 -7.50 2.18 -6.92
CA GLU A 39 -7.79 2.90 -8.16
C GLU A 39 -7.29 4.35 -8.13
N MET A 40 -7.44 5.01 -6.98
CA MET A 40 -6.95 6.36 -6.73
C MET A 40 -5.42 6.42 -6.87
N LEU A 41 -4.70 5.45 -6.31
CA LEU A 41 -3.24 5.40 -6.39
C LEU A 41 -2.74 5.13 -7.81
N VAL A 42 -3.37 4.20 -8.54
CA VAL A 42 -3.00 3.92 -9.93
C VAL A 42 -3.24 5.14 -10.82
N LYS A 43 -4.38 5.84 -10.65
CA LYS A 43 -4.68 7.09 -11.38
C LYS A 43 -3.64 8.19 -11.10
N GLN A 44 -3.05 8.19 -9.91
CA GLN A 44 -2.04 9.15 -9.47
C GLN A 44 -0.62 8.60 -9.54
N SER A 45 -0.41 7.51 -10.27
CA SER A 45 0.89 6.83 -10.37
C SER A 45 2.02 7.72 -10.85
N GLU A 46 1.73 8.71 -11.70
CA GLU A 46 2.70 9.73 -12.15
C GLU A 46 3.31 10.56 -10.99
N LEU A 47 2.65 10.63 -9.82
CA LEU A 47 3.12 11.37 -8.64
C LEU A 47 4.12 10.56 -7.79
N TRP A 48 4.13 9.23 -7.91
CA TRP A 48 4.89 8.36 -7.00
C TRP A 48 5.72 7.28 -7.71
N LEU A 49 5.51 7.04 -9.02
CA LEU A 49 6.41 6.27 -9.88
C LEU A 49 7.53 7.16 -10.41
N GLY A 50 8.79 6.80 -10.15
CA GLY A 50 9.95 7.61 -10.56
C GLY A 50 11.29 7.10 -10.03
N LYS A 51 12.37 7.86 -10.32
CA LYS A 51 13.78 7.46 -10.17
C LYS A 51 14.31 7.31 -8.74
N GLU A 52 13.58 7.70 -7.71
CA GLU A 52 13.99 7.52 -6.31
C GLU A 52 12.84 6.90 -5.53
N GLY A 53 12.82 5.57 -5.44
CA GLY A 53 11.82 4.82 -4.68
C GLY A 53 11.83 5.11 -3.16
N GLU A 54 12.75 5.94 -2.66
CA GLU A 54 12.89 6.27 -1.24
C GLU A 54 11.70 7.05 -0.67
N GLU A 55 11.05 7.91 -1.45
CA GLU A 55 9.88 8.70 -0.97
C GLU A 55 8.53 8.18 -1.43
N ARG A 56 8.51 7.11 -2.24
CA ARG A 56 7.29 6.55 -2.86
C ARG A 56 6.23 6.20 -1.82
N GLU A 57 6.60 5.41 -0.81
CA GLU A 57 5.67 5.00 0.25
C GLU A 57 5.07 6.21 0.96
N SER A 58 5.88 7.20 1.31
CA SER A 58 5.43 8.41 2.00
C SER A 58 4.49 9.26 1.15
N THR A 59 4.73 9.34 -0.16
CA THR A 59 3.87 10.06 -1.11
C THR A 59 2.53 9.34 -1.27
N VAL A 60 2.56 8.02 -1.42
CA VAL A 60 1.36 7.19 -1.52
C VAL A 60 0.53 7.27 -0.23
N ILE A 61 1.17 7.24 0.95
CA ILE A 61 0.51 7.45 2.24
C ILE A 61 -0.15 8.82 2.29
N ALA A 62 0.56 9.90 1.91
CA ALA A 62 0.00 11.26 1.93
C ALA A 62 -1.20 11.42 0.98
N LEU A 63 -1.16 10.81 -0.20
CA LEU A 63 -2.28 10.79 -1.14
C LEU A 63 -3.49 10.06 -0.57
N CYS A 64 -3.27 8.89 0.05
CA CYS A 64 -4.31 8.12 0.70
C CYS A 64 -4.90 8.86 1.92
N GLU A 65 -4.06 9.45 2.77
CA GLU A 65 -4.49 10.20 3.95
C GLU A 65 -5.36 11.39 3.57
N LYS A 66 -5.02 12.10 2.49
CA LYS A 66 -5.82 13.20 1.97
C LYS A 66 -7.22 12.74 1.58
N GLU A 67 -7.33 11.59 0.91
CA GLU A 67 -8.60 11.00 0.51
C GLU A 67 -9.42 10.52 1.72
N LEU A 68 -8.75 9.98 2.75
CA LEU A 68 -9.35 9.51 3.99
C LEU A 68 -9.38 10.57 5.10
N SER A 69 -9.18 11.86 4.79
CA SER A 69 -9.03 12.94 5.78
C SER A 69 -10.22 13.08 6.73
N SER A 70 -11.42 12.70 6.28
CA SER A 70 -12.65 12.67 7.10
C SER A 70 -12.60 11.66 8.26
N LEU A 71 -11.71 10.68 8.19
CA LEU A 71 -11.50 9.66 9.23
C LEU A 71 -10.47 10.09 10.30
N GLY A 72 -9.84 11.25 10.14
CA GLY A 72 -8.82 11.76 11.05
C GLY A 72 -7.67 10.77 11.24
N VAL A 73 -7.34 10.46 12.50
CA VAL A 73 -6.22 9.55 12.85
C VAL A 73 -6.37 8.13 12.27
N TYR A 74 -7.59 7.68 12.02
CA TYR A 74 -7.84 6.36 11.43
C TYR A 74 -7.48 6.31 9.95
N GLY A 75 -7.61 7.43 9.22
CA GLY A 75 -7.22 7.52 7.81
C GLY A 75 -5.75 7.17 7.62
N LYS A 76 -4.87 7.78 8.44
CA LYS A 76 -3.44 7.46 8.47
C LYS A 76 -3.18 5.98 8.75
N MET A 77 -3.79 5.41 9.79
CA MET A 77 -3.58 3.99 10.12
C MET A 77 -3.99 3.07 8.96
N ILE A 78 -5.12 3.34 8.30
CA ILE A 78 -5.59 2.57 7.13
C ILE A 78 -4.60 2.69 5.98
N CYS A 79 -4.14 3.91 5.68
CA CYS A 79 -3.22 4.16 4.58
C CYS A 79 -1.86 3.51 4.82
N ASP A 80 -1.30 3.63 6.03
CA ASP A 80 -0.05 2.97 6.39
C ASP A 80 -0.13 1.45 6.18
N ALA A 81 -1.24 0.82 6.63
CA ALA A 81 -1.42 -0.62 6.44
C ALA A 81 -1.67 -1.01 4.98
N PHE A 82 -2.50 -0.26 4.26
CA PHE A 82 -2.78 -0.54 2.86
C PHE A 82 -1.49 -0.45 2.03
N VAL A 83 -0.71 0.62 2.21
CA VAL A 83 0.54 0.82 1.48
C VAL A 83 1.53 -0.30 1.78
N LYS A 84 1.68 -0.65 3.05
CA LYS A 84 2.56 -1.73 3.46
C LYS A 84 2.15 -3.10 2.88
N ASP A 85 0.85 -3.40 2.85
CA ASP A 85 0.36 -4.72 2.45
C ASP A 85 0.21 -4.85 0.92
N GLU A 86 -0.06 -3.76 0.20
CA GLU A 86 -0.57 -3.82 -1.19
C GLU A 86 0.23 -3.00 -2.22
N LEU A 87 1.08 -2.03 -1.81
CA LEU A 87 1.73 -1.13 -2.78
C LEU A 87 2.63 -1.88 -3.77
N ASP A 88 3.45 -2.80 -3.30
CA ASP A 88 4.33 -3.61 -4.16
C ASP A 88 3.54 -4.49 -5.14
N ASN A 89 2.41 -5.05 -4.68
CA ASN A 89 1.50 -5.82 -5.51
C ASN A 89 0.90 -4.96 -6.64
N ILE A 90 0.50 -3.72 -6.32
CA ILE A 90 0.00 -2.75 -7.31
C ILE A 90 1.08 -2.39 -8.33
N ILE A 91 2.29 -2.07 -7.87
CA ILE A 91 3.44 -1.75 -8.73
C ILE A 91 3.72 -2.89 -9.70
N GLN A 92 3.80 -4.12 -9.19
CA GLN A 92 4.05 -5.29 -10.02
C GLN A 92 3.01 -5.43 -11.13
N HIS A 93 1.74 -5.15 -10.86
CA HIS A 93 0.68 -5.24 -11.86
C HIS A 93 0.62 -4.06 -12.84
N MET A 94 1.17 -2.91 -12.45
CA MET A 94 1.36 -1.76 -13.34
C MET A 94 2.56 -1.93 -14.28
N GLU A 95 3.66 -2.51 -13.80
CA GLU A 95 4.90 -2.69 -14.58
C GLU A 95 4.85 -3.89 -15.54
N ASN A 96 4.11 -4.95 -15.18
CA ASN A 96 4.00 -6.17 -16.00
C ASN A 96 2.83 -6.17 -17.00
N GLY A 97 2.10 -5.05 -17.13
CA GLY A 97 0.96 -4.94 -18.02
C GLY A 97 1.30 -4.26 -19.35
N ASP A 98 0.71 -4.74 -20.46
CA ASP A 98 0.55 -3.97 -21.71
C ASP A 98 -0.47 -2.83 -21.56
N ASP A 99 -1.12 -2.77 -20.40
CA ASP A 99 -2.12 -1.77 -20.07
C ASP A 99 -1.38 -0.47 -19.80
N GLU A 100 -1.69 0.57 -20.58
CA GLU A 100 -1.34 1.94 -20.21
C GLU A 100 -1.62 2.10 -18.71
N ALA A 101 -0.67 2.67 -17.96
CA ALA A 101 -0.69 2.86 -16.50
C ALA A 101 -1.92 3.61 -15.93
N LYS A 102 -3.00 3.74 -16.72
CA LYS A 102 -4.20 4.52 -16.53
C LYS A 102 -5.48 3.68 -16.42
N ASP A 103 -5.50 2.39 -16.80
CA ASP A 103 -6.66 1.53 -16.49
C ASP A 103 -6.59 1.00 -15.05
N ALA A 104 -6.91 1.91 -14.13
CA ALA A 104 -6.90 1.66 -12.69
C ALA A 104 -7.79 0.49 -12.29
N LYS A 105 -8.98 0.34 -12.89
CA LYS A 105 -9.89 -0.75 -12.56
C LYS A 105 -9.28 -2.10 -12.95
N LYS A 106 -8.66 -2.19 -14.13
CA LYS A 106 -8.02 -3.42 -14.61
C LYS A 106 -6.81 -3.80 -13.76
N VAL A 107 -5.94 -2.84 -13.44
CA VAL A 107 -4.78 -3.05 -12.54
C VAL A 107 -5.25 -3.56 -11.18
N CYS A 108 -6.21 -2.87 -10.56
CA CYS A 108 -6.68 -3.22 -9.22
C CYS A 108 -7.48 -4.52 -9.18
N THR A 109 -8.13 -4.91 -10.28
CA THR A 109 -8.75 -6.24 -10.42
C THR A 109 -7.69 -7.34 -10.51
N LYS A 110 -6.65 -7.15 -11.32
CA LYS A 110 -5.52 -8.11 -11.43
C LYS A 110 -4.79 -8.28 -10.11
N ALA A 111 -4.61 -7.19 -9.35
CA ALA A 111 -4.02 -7.20 -8.02
C ALA A 111 -4.92 -7.86 -6.95
N GLY A 112 -6.17 -8.24 -7.27
CA GLY A 112 -7.11 -8.86 -6.33
C GLY A 112 -7.79 -7.90 -5.37
N LEU A 113 -7.68 -6.58 -5.60
CA LEU A 113 -8.19 -5.52 -4.73
C LEU A 113 -9.59 -5.06 -5.12
N CYS A 114 -9.95 -5.22 -6.40
CA CYS A 114 -11.28 -5.00 -6.92
C CYS A 114 -11.90 -6.32 -7.40
N LYS A 115 -13.24 -6.42 -7.29
CA LYS A 115 -13.96 -7.55 -7.88
C LYS A 115 -13.99 -7.41 -9.41
N SER A 116 -13.79 -8.52 -10.09
CA SER A 116 -14.10 -8.64 -11.52
C SER A 116 -15.58 -8.37 -11.74
N SER A 117 -15.88 -7.47 -12.66
CA SER A 117 -17.24 -7.19 -13.11
C SER A 117 -17.64 -8.07 -14.28
#